data_AF-A0A7G3FMD5-F1
#
_entry.id   AF-A0A7G3FMD5-F1
#
_cell.length_a   1.000
_cell.length_b   1.000
_cell.length_c   1.000
_cell.angle_alpha   90.00
_cell.angle_beta   90.00
_cell.angle_gamma   90.00
#
_symmetry.space_group_name_H-M   'P 1'
#
loop_
_entity.id
_entity.type
_entity.pdbx_description
1 polymer ?
#
loop_
_entity_poly.entity_id
_entity_poly.type
_entity_poly.pdbx_seq_one_letter_code
_entity_poly.pdbx_strand_id
1 'polypeptide(L)'
;MSDRLKNKCLKLIESDYFDSEWIIQELGVDELRGKSILSALVDDRLIEESKIAGYWSLTVKGSLALRATKRRLFKKSSAKKRLNEFLERVKTVNDEDRFLHNIDLVGLIDYDDEENELSGLNILYALSNKKLSETESERRTNRLISQSKLPIDNDTQYLDLPRRELKAFLKSGKQILKIYHVSADRFPQEKVKVIFKA
;
A
#
# COMPACT_ATOMS: atom_id res chain seq x y z
N MET A 1 -2.44 -27.69 -18.62
CA MET A 1 -3.48 -26.82 -18.01
C MET A 1 -2.92 -25.40 -17.94
N SER A 2 -3.70 -24.34 -18.21
CA SER A 2 -3.14 -22.98 -18.25
C SER A 2 -2.87 -22.45 -16.84
N ASP A 3 -1.60 -22.12 -16.53
CA ASP A 3 -1.17 -21.50 -15.25
C ASP A 3 -1.97 -20.24 -14.87
N ARG A 4 -2.60 -19.62 -15.87
CA ARG A 4 -3.51 -18.48 -15.67
C ARG A 4 -4.72 -18.82 -14.82
N LEU A 5 -5.32 -20.00 -14.99
CA LEU A 5 -6.52 -20.41 -14.23
C LEU A 5 -6.17 -20.84 -12.81
N LYS A 6 -5.03 -21.52 -12.61
CA LYS A 6 -4.49 -21.81 -11.27
C LYS A 6 -4.25 -20.52 -10.47
N ASN A 7 -3.61 -19.53 -11.09
CA ASN A 7 -3.38 -18.23 -10.47
C ASN A 7 -4.67 -17.44 -10.21
N LYS A 8 -5.67 -17.56 -11.09
CA LYS A 8 -7.00 -16.98 -10.86
C LYS A 8 -7.67 -17.63 -9.65
N CYS A 9 -7.65 -18.96 -9.56
CA CYS A 9 -8.18 -19.73 -8.44
C CYS A 9 -7.51 -19.34 -7.12
N LEU A 10 -6.18 -19.29 -7.07
CA LEU A 10 -5.44 -18.87 -5.87
C LEU A 10 -5.80 -17.46 -5.43
N LYS A 11 -6.02 -16.52 -6.37
CA LYS A 11 -6.41 -15.14 -6.04
C LYS A 11 -7.81 -15.01 -5.46
N LEU A 12 -8.72 -15.93 -5.79
CA LEU A 12 -10.08 -15.96 -5.25
C LEU A 12 -10.12 -16.50 -3.81
N ILE A 13 -9.08 -17.21 -3.37
CA ILE A 13 -8.96 -17.66 -1.99
C ILE A 13 -8.58 -16.45 -1.11
N GLU A 14 -9.58 -15.89 -0.44
CA GLU A 14 -9.42 -14.77 0.51
C GLU A 14 -9.35 -15.25 1.97
N SER A 15 -9.90 -16.42 2.27
CA SER A 15 -9.98 -17.05 3.58
C SER A 15 -9.06 -18.27 3.70
N ASP A 16 -8.67 -18.62 4.93
CA ASP A 16 -7.84 -19.81 5.21
C ASP A 16 -8.57 -21.13 4.91
N TYR A 17 -9.90 -21.09 4.80
CA TYR A 17 -10.77 -22.22 4.45
C TYR A 17 -11.72 -21.83 3.33
N PHE A 18 -11.95 -22.73 2.37
CA PHE A 18 -12.86 -22.49 1.25
C PHE A 18 -13.53 -23.78 0.77
N ASP A 19 -14.72 -23.62 0.20
CA ASP A 19 -15.50 -24.70 -0.41
C ASP A 19 -15.12 -24.83 -1.90
N SER A 20 -14.94 -26.07 -2.35
CA SER A 20 -14.72 -26.40 -3.75
C SER A 20 -15.85 -25.96 -4.68
N GLU A 21 -17.12 -26.08 -4.27
CA GLU A 21 -18.25 -25.71 -5.11
C GLU A 21 -18.28 -24.19 -5.36
N TRP A 22 -18.07 -23.41 -4.31
CA TRP A 22 -18.00 -21.96 -4.39
C TRP A 22 -16.87 -21.49 -5.32
N ILE A 23 -15.65 -22.04 -5.18
CA ILE A 23 -14.52 -21.66 -6.05
C ILE A 23 -14.77 -21.98 -7.51
N ILE A 24 -15.37 -23.15 -7.80
CA ILE A 24 -15.64 -23.56 -9.18
C ILE A 24 -16.67 -22.61 -9.83
N GLN A 25 -17.69 -22.21 -9.07
CA GLN A 25 -18.66 -21.20 -9.51
C GLN A 25 -17.99 -19.85 -9.80
N GLU A 26 -17.16 -19.34 -8.89
CA GLU A 26 -16.44 -18.06 -9.08
C GLU A 26 -15.41 -18.09 -10.22
N LEU A 27 -14.83 -19.26 -10.49
CA LEU A 27 -13.95 -19.44 -11.64
C LEU A 27 -14.69 -19.32 -12.96
N GLY A 28 -16.00 -19.63 -12.99
CA GLY A 28 -16.86 -19.65 -14.17
C GLY A 28 -16.51 -20.79 -15.13
N VAL A 29 -16.16 -21.96 -14.59
CA VAL A 29 -15.79 -23.16 -15.35
C VAL A 29 -16.73 -24.32 -15.03
N ASP A 30 -16.78 -25.32 -15.91
CA ASP A 30 -17.51 -26.55 -15.66
C ASP A 30 -16.90 -27.37 -14.50
N GLU A 31 -17.70 -28.25 -13.91
CA GLU A 31 -17.33 -29.01 -12.71
C GLU A 31 -16.09 -29.89 -12.92
N LEU A 32 -15.97 -30.58 -14.06
CA LEU A 32 -14.83 -31.44 -14.37
C LEU A 32 -13.54 -30.62 -14.47
N ARG A 33 -13.60 -29.47 -15.13
CA ARG A 33 -12.47 -28.55 -15.24
C ARG A 33 -12.12 -27.91 -13.91
N GLY A 34 -13.12 -27.56 -13.11
CA GLY A 34 -12.97 -27.06 -11.75
C GLY A 34 -12.23 -28.05 -10.85
N LYS A 35 -12.69 -29.30 -10.81
CA LYS A 35 -12.03 -30.39 -10.07
C LYS A 35 -10.60 -30.64 -10.55
N SER A 36 -10.35 -30.57 -11.86
CA SER A 36 -9.00 -30.70 -12.41
C SER A 36 -8.07 -29.58 -11.91
N ILE A 37 -8.55 -28.33 -11.86
CA ILE A 37 -7.78 -27.18 -11.34
C ILE A 37 -7.45 -27.38 -9.85
N LEU A 38 -8.44 -27.79 -9.05
CA LEU A 38 -8.23 -28.07 -7.62
C LEU A 38 -7.23 -29.21 -7.42
N SER A 39 -7.39 -30.33 -8.14
CA SER A 39 -6.45 -31.44 -8.10
C SER A 39 -5.02 -30.98 -8.39
N ALA A 40 -4.83 -30.14 -9.41
CA ALA A 40 -3.51 -29.65 -9.72
C ALA A 40 -2.93 -28.66 -8.68
N LEU A 41 -3.78 -27.93 -7.94
CA LEU A 41 -3.34 -27.14 -6.79
C LEU A 41 -2.93 -28.03 -5.61
N VAL A 42 -3.59 -29.18 -5.42
CA VAL A 42 -3.20 -30.21 -4.44
C VAL A 42 -1.88 -30.85 -4.83
N ASP A 43 -1.73 -31.24 -6.10
CA ASP A 43 -0.49 -31.84 -6.64
C ASP A 43 0.70 -30.88 -6.48
N ASP A 44 0.47 -29.59 -6.71
CA ASP A 44 1.47 -28.53 -6.51
C ASP A 44 1.70 -28.21 -5.01
N ARG A 45 0.98 -28.87 -4.10
CA ARG A 45 0.98 -28.66 -2.65
C ARG A 45 0.66 -27.23 -2.25
N LEU A 46 -0.25 -26.57 -2.97
CA LEU A 46 -0.70 -25.21 -2.68
C LEU A 46 -1.96 -25.19 -1.81
N ILE A 47 -2.79 -26.23 -1.92
CA ILE A 47 -3.97 -26.42 -1.09
C ILE A 47 -3.95 -27.84 -0.51
N GLU A 48 -4.62 -28.03 0.61
CA GLU A 48 -4.78 -29.31 1.29
C GLU A 48 -6.20 -29.43 1.86
N GLU A 49 -6.65 -30.66 2.11
CA GLU A 49 -7.92 -30.88 2.78
C GLU A 49 -7.83 -30.32 4.20
N SER A 50 -8.84 -29.54 4.58
CA SER A 50 -8.85 -28.90 5.88
C SER A 50 -9.27 -29.87 6.97
N LYS A 51 -9.14 -29.45 8.24
CA LYS A 51 -9.69 -30.20 9.38
C LYS A 51 -11.22 -30.29 9.38
N ILE A 52 -11.88 -29.42 8.60
CA ILE A 52 -13.33 -29.43 8.42
C ILE A 52 -13.62 -30.23 7.16
N ALA A 53 -14.35 -31.33 7.31
CA ALA A 53 -14.73 -32.19 6.19
C ALA A 53 -15.46 -31.39 5.10
N GLY A 54 -15.05 -31.58 3.85
CA GLY A 54 -15.60 -30.86 2.69
C GLY A 54 -15.00 -29.47 2.43
N TYR A 55 -14.09 -29.00 3.27
CA TYR A 55 -13.39 -27.71 3.08
C TYR A 55 -11.91 -27.93 2.79
N TRP A 56 -11.35 -27.00 2.03
CA TRP A 56 -9.93 -26.95 1.67
C TRP A 56 -9.26 -25.77 2.38
N SER A 57 -7.96 -25.90 2.67
CA SER A 57 -7.13 -24.84 3.22
C SER A 57 -5.88 -24.61 2.41
N LEU A 58 -5.31 -23.40 2.50
CA LEU A 58 -4.01 -23.10 1.92
C LEU A 58 -2.90 -23.79 2.74
N THR A 59 -1.97 -24.43 2.05
CA THR A 59 -0.71 -24.84 2.70
C THR A 59 0.16 -23.61 2.97
N VAL A 60 1.25 -23.78 3.73
CA VAL A 60 2.28 -22.74 3.88
C VAL A 60 2.83 -22.31 2.51
N LYS A 61 3.07 -23.27 1.60
CA LYS A 61 3.53 -23.00 0.24
C LYS A 61 2.47 -22.24 -0.58
N GLY A 62 1.20 -22.62 -0.46
CA GLY A 62 0.07 -21.93 -1.08
C GLY A 62 -0.08 -20.49 -0.63
N SER A 63 0.03 -20.27 0.68
CA SER A 63 0.00 -18.94 1.28
C SER A 63 1.14 -18.05 0.78
N LEU A 64 2.35 -18.59 0.66
CA LEU A 64 3.49 -17.89 0.09
C LEU A 64 3.30 -17.59 -1.40
N ALA A 65 2.80 -18.56 -2.18
CA ALA A 65 2.48 -18.39 -3.59
C ALA A 65 1.43 -17.29 -3.77
N LEU A 66 0.34 -17.31 -3.01
CA LEU A 66 -0.70 -16.27 -3.03
C LEU A 66 -0.14 -14.88 -2.73
N ARG A 67 0.72 -14.76 -1.71
CA ARG A 67 1.41 -13.50 -1.38
C ARG A 67 2.31 -13.03 -2.50
N ALA A 68 3.03 -13.93 -3.17
CA ALA A 68 3.85 -13.63 -4.33
C ALA A 68 2.99 -13.15 -5.51
N THR A 69 1.86 -13.80 -5.80
CA THR A 69 0.94 -13.39 -6.87
C THR A 69 0.22 -12.07 -6.57
N LYS A 70 0.10 -11.70 -5.28
CA LYS A 70 -0.40 -10.39 -4.82
C LYS A 70 0.68 -9.29 -4.80
N ARG A 71 1.98 -9.62 -4.89
CA ARG A 71 3.05 -8.61 -5.07
C ARG A 71 2.96 -8.03 -6.47
N ARG A 72 2.25 -6.90 -6.61
CA ARG A 72 2.24 -6.13 -7.85
C ARG A 72 3.63 -5.55 -8.08
N LEU A 73 4.31 -6.07 -9.08
CA LEU A 73 5.59 -5.53 -9.55
C LEU A 73 5.32 -4.33 -10.47
N PHE A 74 6.16 -3.31 -10.34
CA PHE A 74 6.11 -2.09 -11.13
C PHE A 74 7.42 -1.92 -11.90
N LYS A 75 7.33 -1.61 -13.19
CA LYS A 75 8.50 -1.28 -14.01
C LYS A 75 9.27 -0.11 -13.39
N LYS A 76 10.61 -0.16 -13.41
CA LYS A 76 11.48 0.92 -12.89
C LYS A 76 11.13 2.29 -13.46
N SER A 77 10.82 2.38 -14.76
CA SER A 77 10.40 3.64 -15.40
C SER A 77 9.12 4.23 -14.80
N SER A 78 8.15 3.38 -14.45
CA SER A 78 6.92 3.78 -13.76
C SER A 78 7.22 4.22 -12.33
N ALA A 79 8.11 3.51 -11.63
CA ALA A 79 8.55 3.90 -10.28
C ALA A 79 9.22 5.27 -10.28
N LYS A 80 10.19 5.50 -11.18
CA LYS A 80 10.87 6.80 -11.33
C LYS A 80 9.90 7.94 -11.62
N LYS A 81 8.94 7.74 -12.53
CA LYS A 81 7.89 8.73 -12.80
C LYS A 81 7.08 9.06 -11.54
N ARG A 82 6.67 8.04 -10.78
CA ARG A 82 5.86 8.21 -9.57
C ARG A 82 6.65 8.84 -8.42
N LEU A 83 7.95 8.60 -8.35
CA LEU A 83 8.85 9.26 -7.42
C LEU A 83 8.98 10.76 -7.74
N ASN A 84 9.18 11.12 -9.00
CA ASN A 84 9.24 12.53 -9.41
C ASN A 84 7.92 13.25 -9.10
N GLU A 85 6.78 12.65 -9.45
CA GLU A 85 5.46 13.19 -9.10
C GLU A 85 5.30 13.36 -7.58
N PHE A 86 5.86 12.45 -6.78
CA PHE A 86 5.87 12.57 -5.32
C PHE A 86 6.71 13.77 -4.85
N LEU A 87 7.91 13.95 -5.39
CA LEU A 87 8.78 15.08 -5.05
C LEU A 87 8.17 16.43 -5.44
N GLU A 88 7.43 16.51 -6.54
CA GLU A 88 6.69 17.73 -6.89
C GLU A 88 5.60 18.02 -5.85
N ARG A 89 4.87 17.00 -5.37
CA ARG A 89 3.91 17.18 -4.26
C ARG A 89 4.59 17.60 -2.96
N VAL A 90 5.81 17.13 -2.69
CA VAL A 90 6.60 17.57 -1.53
C VAL A 90 6.87 19.07 -1.60
N LYS A 91 7.30 19.57 -2.76
CA LYS A 91 7.47 21.02 -2.98
C LYS A 91 6.16 21.77 -2.80
N THR A 92 5.07 21.29 -3.39
CA THR A 92 3.74 21.87 -3.23
C THR A 92 3.33 22.00 -1.76
N VAL A 93 3.62 21.01 -0.91
CA VAL A 93 3.32 21.09 0.53
C VAL A 93 4.08 22.23 1.21
N ASN A 94 5.35 22.40 0.87
CA ASN A 94 6.19 23.44 1.46
C ASN A 94 5.77 24.84 0.97
N ASP A 95 5.42 24.97 -0.31
CA ASP A 95 5.07 26.24 -0.94
C ASP A 95 3.63 26.71 -0.66
N GLU A 96 2.67 25.79 -0.51
CA GLU A 96 1.27 26.17 -0.35
C GLU A 96 0.85 26.40 1.10
N ASP A 97 0.04 27.43 1.30
CA ASP A 97 -0.44 27.83 2.62
C ASP A 97 -1.54 26.93 3.20
N ARG A 98 -2.19 26.09 2.38
CA ARG A 98 -3.25 25.21 2.89
C ARG A 98 -2.73 24.12 3.82
N PHE A 99 -1.42 23.87 3.87
CA PHE A 99 -0.80 22.89 4.75
C PHE A 99 -0.23 23.55 6.00
N LEU A 100 -0.42 22.91 7.16
CA LEU A 100 0.11 23.36 8.46
C LEU A 100 1.56 22.93 8.71
N HIS A 101 2.06 21.96 7.95
CA HIS A 101 3.38 21.38 8.12
C HIS A 101 4.26 21.63 6.90
N ASN A 102 5.57 21.73 7.13
CA ASN A 102 6.59 21.57 6.10
C ASN A 102 7.09 20.12 6.12
N ILE A 103 7.62 19.68 4.99
CA ILE A 103 8.41 18.46 4.86
C ILE A 103 9.88 18.88 4.92
N ASP A 104 10.60 18.37 5.91
CA ASP A 104 12.01 18.73 6.12
C ASP A 104 12.95 17.76 5.39
N LEU A 105 12.59 16.47 5.39
CA LEU A 105 13.42 15.40 4.86
C LEU A 105 12.55 14.35 4.16
N VAL A 106 13.07 13.80 3.07
CA VAL A 106 12.52 12.60 2.43
C VAL A 106 13.66 11.64 2.11
N GLY A 107 13.46 10.37 2.42
CA GLY A 107 14.42 9.30 2.20
C GLY A 107 13.76 8.09 1.59
N LEU A 108 14.50 7.38 0.74
CA LEU A 108 14.06 6.16 0.08
C LEU A 108 14.76 4.96 0.73
N ILE A 109 13.97 3.98 1.16
CA ILE A 109 14.45 2.73 1.77
C ILE A 109 14.61 1.68 0.67
N ASP A 110 15.76 0.99 0.66
CA ASP A 110 16.04 -0.20 -0.17
C ASP A 110 15.66 -0.04 -1.64
N TYR A 111 16.02 1.09 -2.25
CA TYR A 111 15.88 1.27 -3.69
C TYR A 111 17.14 0.78 -4.39
N ASP A 112 17.06 -0.48 -4.85
CA ASP A 112 18.11 -1.06 -5.66
C ASP A 112 18.02 -0.51 -7.09
N ASP A 113 19.12 0.11 -7.55
CA ASP A 113 19.21 0.66 -8.89
C ASP A 113 19.45 -0.45 -9.95
N GLU A 114 19.77 -1.68 -9.56
CA GLU A 114 20.00 -2.80 -10.47
C GLU A 114 18.72 -3.60 -10.78
N GLU A 115 17.67 -3.48 -9.96
CA GLU A 115 16.39 -4.15 -10.21
C GLU A 115 15.56 -3.45 -11.31
N ASN A 116 15.11 -4.23 -12.30
CA ASN A 116 14.24 -3.74 -13.39
C ASN A 116 12.77 -3.58 -12.95
N GLU A 117 12.35 -4.27 -11.90
CA GLU A 117 10.99 -4.26 -11.38
C GLU A 117 10.99 -4.16 -9.86
N LEU A 118 10.06 -3.37 -9.30
CA LEU A 118 10.01 -3.06 -7.87
C LEU A 118 8.64 -3.43 -7.30
N SER A 119 8.62 -3.90 -6.05
CA SER A 119 7.37 -4.18 -5.30
C SER A 119 6.69 -2.93 -4.72
N GLY A 120 7.30 -1.75 -4.92
CA GLY A 120 6.88 -0.45 -4.40
C GLY A 120 8.07 0.44 -4.05
N LEU A 121 7.79 1.69 -3.73
CA LEU A 121 8.73 2.69 -3.23
C LEU A 121 8.45 2.91 -1.75
N ASN A 122 9.39 2.52 -0.90
CA ASN A 122 9.31 2.75 0.54
C ASN A 122 9.93 4.10 0.86
N ILE A 123 9.12 5.08 1.26
CA ILE A 123 9.54 6.46 1.44
C ILE A 123 9.34 6.85 2.91
N LEU A 124 10.41 7.31 3.55
CA LEU A 124 10.35 7.99 4.84
C LEU A 124 10.25 9.50 4.59
N TYR A 125 9.47 10.20 5.42
CA TYR A 125 9.47 11.65 5.44
C TYR A 125 9.36 12.18 6.87
N ALA A 126 10.01 13.32 7.12
CA ALA A 126 9.92 14.06 8.38
C ALA A 126 9.19 15.39 8.17
N LEU A 127 8.46 15.82 9.20
CA LEU A 127 7.68 17.04 9.19
C LEU A 127 8.12 18.01 10.29
N SER A 128 8.00 19.30 10.00
CA SER A 128 8.00 20.38 10.99
C SER A 128 6.72 21.20 10.88
N ASN A 129 6.38 21.93 11.93
CA ASN A 129 5.27 22.88 11.86
C ASN A 129 5.70 24.14 11.10
N LYS A 130 4.82 24.68 10.25
CA LYS A 130 5.04 26.02 9.70
C LYS A 130 4.99 27.04 10.84
N LYS A 131 5.85 28.07 10.76
CA LYS A 131 5.83 29.18 11.72
C LYS A 131 4.61 30.06 11.45
N LEU A 132 3.51 29.79 12.14
CA LEU A 132 2.24 30.48 12.03
C LEU A 132 1.88 31.15 13.35
N SER A 133 1.14 32.26 13.31
CA SER A 133 0.45 32.76 14.50
C SER A 133 -0.65 31.78 14.90
N GLU A 134 -1.06 31.81 16.17
CA GLU A 134 -2.17 30.98 16.67
C GLU A 134 -3.45 31.20 15.86
N THR A 135 -3.78 32.46 15.57
CA THR A 135 -4.94 32.85 14.75
C THR A 135 -4.90 32.29 13.32
N GLU A 136 -3.73 32.27 12.69
CA GLU A 136 -3.56 31.76 11.33
C GLU A 136 -3.59 30.22 11.31
N SER A 137 -3.02 29.60 12.34
CA SER A 137 -3.08 28.15 12.54
C SER A 137 -4.52 27.66 12.71
N GLU A 138 -5.31 28.32 13.57
CA GLU A 138 -6.73 28.03 13.75
C GLU A 138 -7.52 28.22 12.46
N ARG A 139 -7.32 29.35 11.77
CA ARG A 139 -8.00 29.65 10.51
C ARG A 139 -7.74 28.58 9.45
N ARG A 140 -6.49 28.14 9.29
CA ARG A 140 -6.11 27.09 8.33
C ARG A 140 -6.68 25.73 8.74
N THR A 141 -6.69 25.41 10.02
CA THR A 141 -7.28 24.18 10.56
C THR A 141 -8.79 24.14 10.30
N ASN A 142 -9.52 25.21 10.61
CA ASN A 142 -10.96 25.32 10.36
C ASN A 142 -11.30 25.26 8.86
N ARG A 143 -10.45 25.85 8.00
CA ARG A 143 -10.59 25.70 6.54
C ARG A 143 -10.38 24.26 6.10
N LEU A 144 -9.37 23.57 6.63
CA LEU A 144 -9.12 22.16 6.31
C LEU A 144 -10.32 21.29 6.70
N ILE A 145 -10.89 21.53 7.88
CA ILE A 145 -12.05 20.80 8.39
C ILE A 145 -13.27 20.98 7.48
N SER A 146 -13.58 22.22 7.11
CA SER A 146 -14.74 22.49 6.24
C SER A 146 -14.60 21.91 4.83
N GLN A 147 -13.37 21.64 4.38
CA GLN A 147 -13.08 21.05 3.07
C GLN A 147 -12.84 19.54 3.11
N SER A 148 -12.57 19.00 4.31
CA SER A 148 -12.30 17.58 4.52
C SER A 148 -13.56 16.76 4.27
N LYS A 149 -13.38 15.63 3.58
CA LYS A 149 -14.40 14.59 3.44
C LYS A 149 -14.22 13.46 4.46
N LEU A 150 -13.21 13.57 5.33
CA LEU A 150 -12.93 12.58 6.36
C LEU A 150 -13.85 12.80 7.56
N PRO A 151 -14.41 11.73 8.14
CA PRO A 151 -15.16 11.84 9.39
C PRO A 151 -14.24 12.33 10.52
N ILE A 152 -14.80 13.16 11.40
CA ILE A 152 -14.17 13.71 12.60
C ILE A 152 -15.13 13.42 13.75
N ASP A 153 -14.90 12.29 14.42
CA ASP A 153 -15.78 11.78 15.46
C ASP A 153 -15.27 12.11 16.88
N ASN A 154 -14.03 12.62 16.99
CA ASN A 154 -13.41 12.99 18.27
C ASN A 154 -12.22 13.95 18.12
N ASP A 155 -11.78 14.50 19.25
CA ASP A 155 -10.66 15.47 19.33
C ASP A 155 -9.32 14.91 18.84
N THR A 156 -9.09 13.60 18.97
CA THR A 156 -7.86 12.99 18.44
C THR A 156 -7.84 13.03 16.92
N GLN A 157 -8.98 12.75 16.28
CA GLN A 157 -9.12 12.86 14.83
C GLN A 157 -9.02 14.31 14.37
N TYR A 158 -9.51 15.27 15.17
CA TYR A 158 -9.33 16.70 14.92
C TYR A 158 -7.85 17.08 14.87
N LEU A 159 -7.07 16.69 15.90
CA LEU A 159 -5.65 17.02 16.01
C LEU A 159 -4.79 16.34 14.92
N ASP A 160 -5.16 15.14 14.48
CA ASP A 160 -4.41 14.38 13.46
C ASP A 160 -4.86 14.69 12.02
N LEU A 161 -6.00 15.36 11.82
CA LEU A 161 -6.54 15.67 10.49
C LEU A 161 -5.52 16.32 9.54
N PRO A 162 -4.75 17.34 9.94
CA PRO A 162 -3.76 17.96 9.07
C PRO A 162 -2.68 16.99 8.59
N ARG A 163 -2.27 16.04 9.43
CA ARG A 163 -1.28 15.01 9.07
C ARG A 163 -1.89 13.96 8.15
N ARG A 164 -3.14 13.57 8.39
CA ARG A 164 -3.88 12.62 7.54
C ARG A 164 -4.09 13.15 6.13
N GLU A 165 -4.55 14.40 6.00
CA GLU A 165 -4.74 15.07 4.71
C GLU A 165 -3.43 15.24 3.94
N LEU A 166 -2.36 15.68 4.62
CA LEU A 166 -1.02 15.75 4.03
C LEU A 166 -0.56 14.38 3.53
N LYS A 167 -0.70 13.33 4.35
CA LYS A 167 -0.34 11.96 3.97
C LYS A 167 -1.16 11.47 2.77
N ALA A 168 -2.46 11.75 2.75
CA ALA A 168 -3.34 11.39 1.65
C ALA A 168 -2.94 12.10 0.35
N PHE A 169 -2.66 13.41 0.43
CA PHE A 169 -2.16 14.23 -0.68
C PHE A 169 -0.85 13.67 -1.25
N LEU A 170 0.16 13.45 -0.38
CA LEU A 170 1.44 12.89 -0.78
C LEU A 170 1.31 11.52 -1.45
N LYS A 171 0.48 10.63 -0.89
CA LYS A 171 0.25 9.28 -1.43
C LYS A 171 -0.53 9.30 -2.75
N SER A 172 -1.45 10.25 -2.94
CA SER A 172 -2.27 10.39 -4.16
C SER A 172 -2.97 9.08 -4.59
N GLY A 173 -3.35 8.25 -3.61
CA GLY A 173 -3.94 6.93 -3.83
C GLY A 173 -3.04 5.93 -4.59
N LYS A 174 -1.76 6.21 -4.80
CA LYS A 174 -0.87 5.36 -5.60
C LYS A 174 -0.39 4.16 -4.77
N GLN A 175 -0.74 2.95 -5.20
CA GLN A 175 -0.35 1.70 -4.55
C GLN A 175 1.17 1.48 -4.51
N ILE A 176 1.89 2.01 -5.51
CA ILE A 176 3.35 1.93 -5.57
C ILE A 176 4.04 2.71 -4.44
N LEU A 177 3.40 3.75 -3.89
CA LEU A 177 3.99 4.59 -2.86
C LEU A 177 3.62 4.06 -1.47
N LYS A 178 4.63 3.59 -0.73
CA LYS A 178 4.53 3.16 0.66
C LYS A 178 5.23 4.21 1.51
N ILE A 179 4.46 5.14 2.07
CA ILE A 179 5.01 6.32 2.76
C ILE A 179 4.85 6.21 4.27
N TYR A 180 5.88 6.62 5.00
CA TYR A 180 5.96 6.52 6.45
C TYR A 180 6.47 7.85 7.03
N HIS A 181 5.71 8.38 7.99
CA HIS A 181 6.13 9.55 8.74
C HIS A 181 7.07 9.11 9.87
N VAL A 182 8.19 9.81 10.02
CA VAL A 182 9.13 9.64 11.12
C VAL A 182 9.48 11.01 11.70
N SER A 183 9.70 11.06 13.01
CA SER A 183 10.22 12.25 13.66
C SER A 183 11.62 12.59 13.12
N ALA A 184 11.95 13.88 12.99
CA ALA A 184 13.22 14.32 12.42
C ALA A 184 14.45 13.78 13.19
N ASP A 185 14.34 13.66 14.51
CA ASP A 185 15.35 13.07 15.41
C ASP A 185 15.56 11.57 15.21
N ARG A 186 14.56 10.87 14.65
CA ARG A 186 14.59 9.42 14.41
C ARG A 186 14.81 9.07 12.94
N PHE A 187 15.15 10.04 12.11
CA PHE A 187 15.33 9.82 10.69
C PHE A 187 16.64 9.04 10.44
N PRO A 188 16.60 7.80 9.92
CA PRO A 188 17.77 6.92 9.87
C PRO A 188 18.63 7.22 8.64
N GLN A 189 19.35 8.34 8.63
CA GLN A 189 20.10 8.85 7.46
C GLN A 189 21.08 7.83 6.87
N GLU A 190 21.68 6.96 7.69
CA GLU A 190 22.63 5.94 7.25
C GLU A 190 21.97 4.76 6.50
N LYS A 191 20.66 4.56 6.67
CA LYS A 191 19.91 3.43 6.10
C LYS A 191 19.00 3.82 4.95
N VAL A 192 18.97 5.10 4.58
CA VAL A 192 18.10 5.61 3.52
C VAL A 192 18.85 6.52 2.59
N LYS A 193 18.51 6.44 1.30
CA LYS A 193 18.96 7.42 0.32
C LYS A 193 18.13 8.68 0.50
N VAL A 194 18.71 9.72 1.08
CA VAL A 194 18.04 11.03 1.20
C VAL A 194 17.85 11.61 -0.21
N ILE A 195 16.59 11.90 -0.56
CA ILE A 195 16.19 12.38 -1.89
C ILE A 195 15.59 13.80 -1.86
N PHE A 196 15.33 14.33 -0.67
CA PHE A 196 14.93 15.72 -0.46
C PHE A 196 15.35 16.16 0.94
N LYS A 197 15.81 17.41 1.03
CA LYS A 197 16.09 18.12 2.28
C LYS A 197 15.76 19.60 2.07
N ALA A 198 14.91 20.16 2.92
CA ALA A 198 14.53 21.57 2.91
C ALA A 198 15.62 22.46 3.52
#